data_AF-A0AAW0G0Z1-F1
#
_entry.id   AF-A0AAW0G0Z1-F1
#
_cell.length_a   1.000
_cell.length_b   1.000
_cell.length_c   1.000
_cell.angle_alpha   90.00
_cell.angle_beta   90.00
_cell.angle_gamma   90.00
#
_symmetry.space_group_name_H-M   'P 1'
#
loop_
_entity.id
_entity.type
_entity.pdbx_description
1 polymer ?
#
loop_
_entity_poly.entity_id
_entity_poly.type
_entity_poly.pdbx_seq_one_letter_code
_entity_poly.pdbx_strand_id
1 'polypeptide(L)'
;MLMFPQRSDPIKQSFPFTYITLDIHFTDDVQHQVQIYMDISGEWATAQDSDDIFWTSSEIGYSSFYQIQRSPTQLLESDNRAQDIVSILATRFGSDVSMAAGMVDCRSQFINSGVVTGTSIRPPIKMGDPWPVLSIVKNLGNVSGTVFPVVFANGAYRNPSIASIAPTGKTQQLSPLFAAKHDTI
;
A
#
# COMPACT_ATOMS: atom_id res chain seq x y z
N MET A 1 0.05 -6.37 19.83
CA MET A 1 1.20 -5.60 20.37
C MET A 1 1.16 -4.22 19.73
N LEU A 2 0.69 -3.21 20.46
CA LEU A 2 0.70 -1.82 20.00
C LEU A 2 2.16 -1.38 19.87
N MET A 3 2.55 -0.91 18.67
CA MET A 3 3.89 -0.41 18.42
C MET A 3 4.01 0.99 19.02
N PHE A 4 4.49 1.08 20.26
CA PHE A 4 4.91 2.36 20.83
C PHE A 4 6.13 2.88 20.04
N PRO A 5 6.25 4.20 19.78
CA PRO A 5 7.45 4.75 19.17
C PRO A 5 8.65 4.43 20.06
N GLN A 6 9.49 3.51 19.61
CA GLN A 6 10.72 3.15 20.30
C GLN A 6 11.68 4.33 20.15
N ARG A 7 11.79 5.16 21.20
CA ARG A 7 12.53 6.44 21.22
C ARG A 7 14.00 6.33 20.77
N SER A 8 14.57 5.12 20.71
CA SER A 8 15.98 4.86 20.46
C SER A 8 16.33 4.39 19.04
N ASP A 9 15.37 4.23 18.12
CA ASP A 9 15.66 3.74 16.77
C ASP A 9 15.17 4.72 15.69
N PRO A 10 16.02 5.67 15.27
CA PRO A 10 15.64 6.69 14.29
C PRO A 10 15.39 6.11 12.90
N ILE A 11 15.97 4.94 12.58
CA ILE A 11 15.72 4.24 11.31
C ILE A 11 14.28 3.76 11.30
N LYS A 12 13.83 3.07 12.36
CA LYS A 12 12.41 2.65 12.50
C LYS A 12 11.45 3.82 12.53
N GLN A 13 11.81 4.92 13.19
CA GLN A 13 10.97 6.13 13.24
C GLN A 13 10.85 6.83 11.87
N SER A 14 11.80 6.60 10.97
CA SER A 14 11.79 7.20 9.64
C SER A 14 11.07 6.37 8.57
N PHE A 15 10.51 5.20 8.94
CA PHE A 15 9.71 4.40 7.99
C PHE A 15 8.42 5.13 7.62
N PRO A 16 8.15 5.37 6.33
CA PRO A 16 6.96 6.09 5.89
C PRO A 16 5.75 5.14 5.75
N PHE A 17 5.51 4.33 6.77
CA PHE A 17 4.46 3.31 6.80
C PHE A 17 3.51 3.52 7.97
N THR A 18 2.23 3.31 7.68
CA THR A 18 1.16 3.20 8.65
C THR A 18 0.68 1.76 8.68
N TYR A 19 0.50 1.22 9.89
CA TYR A 19 -0.07 -0.10 10.11
C TYR A 19 -1.50 0.04 10.60
N ILE A 20 -2.42 -0.72 10.01
CA ILE A 20 -3.81 -0.81 10.42
C ILE A 20 -4.00 -2.20 11.01
N THR A 21 -4.28 -2.25 12.31
CA THR A 21 -4.50 -3.49 13.06
C THR A 21 -5.96 -3.60 13.46
N LEU A 22 -6.57 -4.73 13.12
CA LEU A 22 -7.97 -5.02 13.41
C LEU A 22 -8.04 -6.22 14.35
N ASP A 23 -8.66 -5.99 15.50
CA ASP A 23 -9.01 -7.01 16.49
C ASP A 23 -10.54 -7.16 16.46
N ILE A 24 -11.02 -8.39 16.27
CA ILE A 24 -12.46 -8.66 16.10
C ILE A 24 -12.95 -9.52 17.25
N HIS A 25 -14.00 -9.08 17.93
CA HIS A 25 -14.63 -9.78 19.05
C HIS A 25 -16.12 -10.00 18.79
N PHE A 26 -16.56 -11.26 18.78
CA PHE A 26 -17.96 -11.66 18.64
C PHE A 26 -18.63 -11.77 20.00
N THR A 27 -19.88 -11.32 20.13
CA THR A 27 -20.58 -11.18 21.43
C THR A 27 -21.74 -12.13 21.63
N ASP A 28 -22.10 -12.93 20.62
CA ASP A 28 -23.29 -13.77 20.60
C ASP A 28 -22.97 -15.28 20.66
N ASP A 29 -21.70 -15.64 20.83
CA ASP A 29 -21.21 -17.03 20.83
C ASP A 29 -21.59 -17.86 19.59
N VAL A 30 -21.97 -17.19 18.49
CA VAL A 30 -22.30 -17.81 17.20
C VAL A 30 -21.15 -17.62 16.21
N GLN A 31 -21.05 -18.53 15.23
CA GLN A 31 -20.10 -18.40 14.13
C GLN A 31 -20.59 -17.40 13.08
N HIS A 32 -19.69 -16.51 12.66
CA HIS A 32 -19.92 -15.51 11.62
C HIS A 32 -18.94 -15.71 10.46
N GLN A 33 -19.42 -15.54 9.24
CA GLN A 33 -18.54 -15.43 8.08
C GLN A 33 -17.98 -14.02 8.00
N VAL A 34 -16.66 -13.88 8.12
CA VAL A 34 -16.03 -12.56 8.12
C VAL A 34 -14.95 -12.44 7.06
N GLN A 35 -15.03 -11.35 6.32
CA GLN A 35 -14.00 -10.90 5.39
C GLN A 35 -13.68 -9.43 5.68
N ILE A 36 -12.41 -9.06 5.51
CA ILE A 36 -11.96 -7.67 5.60
C ILE A 36 -11.43 -7.25 4.24
N TYR A 37 -11.84 -6.06 3.81
CA TYR A 37 -11.43 -5.45 2.55
C TYR A 37 -10.64 -4.17 2.82
N MET A 38 -9.54 -3.99 2.10
CA MET A 38 -8.79 -2.73 2.05
C MET A 38 -8.33 -2.47 0.61
N ASP A 39 -8.35 -1.20 0.19
CA ASP A 39 -7.91 -0.78 -1.13
C ASP A 39 -7.10 0.52 -1.11
N ILE A 40 -6.39 0.75 -2.20
CA ILE A 40 -5.84 2.05 -2.58
C ILE A 40 -6.19 2.32 -4.06
N SER A 41 -6.42 3.58 -4.41
CA SER A 41 -6.63 4.00 -5.80
C SER A 41 -5.30 4.32 -6.49
N GLY A 42 -5.34 4.46 -7.81
CA GLY A 42 -4.23 4.93 -8.64
C GLY A 42 -3.69 6.30 -8.24
N GLU A 43 -4.49 7.10 -7.53
CA GLU A 43 -4.08 8.41 -7.02
C GLU A 43 -2.84 8.31 -6.17
N TRP A 44 -2.61 7.19 -5.48
CA TRP A 44 -1.43 7.02 -4.65
C TRP A 44 -0.10 7.04 -5.44
N ALA A 45 -0.14 6.97 -6.77
CA ALA A 45 1.04 6.99 -7.64
C ALA A 45 1.30 8.33 -8.35
N THR A 46 0.30 9.18 -8.53
CA THR A 46 0.42 10.43 -9.29
C THR A 46 -0.62 11.47 -8.87
N ALA A 47 -0.33 12.75 -9.13
CA ALA A 47 -1.31 13.83 -9.01
C ALA A 47 -2.06 14.12 -10.31
N GLN A 48 -1.67 13.49 -11.43
CA GLN A 48 -2.17 13.82 -12.75
C GLN A 48 -2.99 12.68 -13.34
N ASP A 49 -4.24 12.99 -13.69
CA ASP A 49 -5.17 12.05 -14.31
C ASP A 49 -4.75 11.66 -15.74
N SER A 50 -3.78 12.34 -16.33
CA SER A 50 -3.25 12.02 -17.66
C SER A 50 -2.08 11.04 -17.65
N ASP A 51 -1.50 10.76 -16.47
CA ASP A 51 -0.29 9.94 -16.36
C ASP A 51 -0.61 8.45 -16.49
N ASP A 52 0.34 7.70 -17.03
CA ASP A 52 0.33 6.24 -16.93
C ASP A 52 0.91 5.80 -15.59
N ILE A 53 0.17 4.92 -14.92
CA ILE A 53 0.62 4.26 -13.70
C ILE A 53 0.90 2.77 -13.94
N PHE A 54 1.77 2.25 -13.10
CA PHE A 54 2.23 0.88 -13.09
C PHE A 54 2.05 0.30 -11.71
N TRP A 55 1.77 -0.99 -11.65
CA TRP A 55 1.86 -1.72 -10.39
C TRP A 55 2.38 -3.13 -10.58
N THR A 56 2.91 -3.67 -9.49
CA THR A 56 3.23 -5.09 -9.33
C THR A 56 2.50 -5.61 -8.10
N SER A 57 2.09 -6.87 -8.15
CA SER A 57 1.72 -7.64 -6.96
C SER A 57 2.81 -8.65 -6.70
N SER A 58 3.25 -8.79 -5.47
CA SER A 58 4.33 -9.70 -5.10
C SER A 58 4.12 -10.28 -3.72
N GLU A 59 4.74 -11.44 -3.49
CA GLU A 59 4.85 -12.06 -2.18
C GLU A 59 6.32 -12.17 -1.81
N ILE A 60 6.73 -11.49 -0.74
CA ILE A 60 8.11 -11.51 -0.24
C ILE A 60 8.07 -11.74 1.26
N GLY A 61 8.83 -12.73 1.73
CA GLY A 61 8.88 -13.10 3.14
C GLY A 61 7.50 -13.47 3.67
N TYR A 62 6.98 -12.67 4.62
CA TYR A 62 5.65 -12.87 5.23
C TYR A 62 4.56 -11.95 4.66
N SER A 63 4.78 -11.26 3.54
CA SER A 63 3.90 -10.21 3.04
C SER A 63 3.42 -10.48 1.62
N SER A 64 2.14 -10.26 1.36
CA SER A 64 1.58 -10.07 0.01
C SER A 64 1.26 -8.59 -0.15
N PHE A 65 1.73 -7.96 -1.22
CA PHE A 65 1.63 -6.52 -1.38
C PHE A 65 1.55 -6.05 -2.83
N TYR A 66 0.98 -4.87 -2.99
CA TYR A 66 1.06 -4.06 -4.19
C TYR A 66 2.17 -3.03 -4.04
N GLN A 67 2.92 -2.79 -5.12
CA GLN A 67 3.69 -1.58 -5.34
C GLN A 67 3.06 -0.83 -6.51
N ILE A 68 2.74 0.45 -6.33
CA ILE A 68 2.13 1.30 -7.36
C ILE A 68 2.93 2.60 -7.52
N GLN A 69 3.19 2.99 -8.76
CA GLN A 69 3.96 4.19 -9.12
C GLN A 69 3.64 4.63 -10.55
N ARG A 70 3.91 5.89 -10.89
CA ARG A 70 4.03 6.32 -12.29
C ARG A 70 5.44 6.06 -12.83
N SER A 71 5.65 6.29 -14.12
CA SER A 71 7.02 6.44 -14.64
C SER A 71 7.72 7.59 -13.90
N PRO A 72 8.77 7.31 -13.11
CA PRO A 72 9.31 8.27 -12.18
C PRO A 72 10.10 9.34 -12.92
N THR A 73 9.82 10.61 -12.60
CA THR A 73 10.73 11.72 -12.88
C THR A 73 11.26 12.21 -11.55
N GLN A 74 12.54 11.97 -11.30
CA GLN A 74 13.17 12.21 -10.00
C GLN A 74 12.96 13.66 -9.53
N LEU A 75 12.44 13.84 -8.31
CA LEU A 75 12.14 15.15 -7.70
C LEU A 75 11.17 16.04 -8.47
N LEU A 76 10.40 15.46 -9.38
CA LEU A 76 9.24 16.16 -9.92
C LEU A 76 8.17 16.30 -8.83
N GLU A 77 7.65 17.51 -8.68
CA GLU A 77 6.47 17.80 -7.89
C GLU A 77 5.37 18.37 -8.78
N SER A 78 4.14 18.01 -8.47
CA SER A 78 2.94 18.51 -9.14
C SER A 78 1.81 18.53 -8.13
N ASP A 79 1.05 19.62 -8.09
CA ASP A 79 -0.03 19.86 -7.11
C ASP A 79 0.38 19.58 -5.65
N ASN A 80 1.60 20.02 -5.27
CA ASN A 80 2.22 19.79 -3.96
C ASN A 80 2.40 18.30 -3.60
N ARG A 81 2.55 17.44 -4.60
CA ARG A 81 2.74 15.99 -4.44
C ARG A 81 3.94 15.53 -5.25
N ALA A 82 4.82 14.74 -4.64
CA ALA A 82 5.94 14.15 -5.37
C ALA A 82 5.44 13.13 -6.40
N GLN A 83 6.08 13.13 -7.56
CA GLN A 83 5.70 12.37 -8.75
C GLN A 83 6.64 11.19 -9.02
N ASP A 84 7.54 10.90 -8.09
CA ASP A 84 8.45 9.76 -8.07
C ASP A 84 8.24 8.88 -6.82
N ILE A 85 7.00 8.89 -6.30
CA ILE A 85 6.59 8.08 -5.16
C ILE A 85 6.33 6.64 -5.60
N VAL A 86 6.78 5.71 -4.77
CA VAL A 86 6.34 4.32 -4.74
C VAL A 86 5.40 4.15 -3.56
N SER A 87 4.14 3.84 -3.83
CA SER A 87 3.13 3.55 -2.82
C SER A 87 2.95 2.04 -2.66
N ILE A 88 2.73 1.60 -1.43
CA ILE A 88 2.66 0.19 -1.05
C ILE A 88 1.39 -0.04 -0.23
N LEU A 89 0.61 -1.04 -0.64
CA LEU A 89 -0.46 -1.63 0.17
C LEU A 89 -0.12 -3.10 0.41
N ALA A 90 -0.04 -3.52 1.66
CA ALA A 90 0.42 -4.84 2.05
C ALA A 90 -0.44 -5.47 3.14
N THR A 91 -0.43 -6.80 3.18
CA THR A 91 -0.93 -7.61 4.29
C THR A 91 0.02 -8.78 4.53
N ARG A 92 -0.13 -9.47 5.66
CA ARG A 92 0.51 -10.77 5.84
C ARG A 92 -0.02 -11.78 4.80
N PHE A 93 0.89 -12.49 4.11
CA PHE A 93 0.53 -13.52 3.13
C PHE A 93 -0.26 -14.66 3.80
N GLY A 94 -1.06 -15.34 3.00
CA GLY A 94 -1.78 -16.54 3.41
C GLY A 94 -2.78 -16.98 2.35
N SER A 95 -3.25 -18.22 2.45
CA SER A 95 -4.31 -18.75 1.59
C SER A 95 -5.66 -18.04 1.77
N ASP A 96 -5.77 -17.23 2.82
CA ASP A 96 -6.88 -16.35 3.15
C ASP A 96 -6.78 -14.96 2.47
N VAL A 97 -5.73 -14.69 1.70
CA VAL A 97 -5.53 -13.43 0.98
C VAL A 97 -6.05 -13.57 -0.45
N SER A 98 -6.83 -12.59 -0.91
CA SER A 98 -7.15 -12.40 -2.32
C SER A 98 -6.80 -10.98 -2.73
N MET A 99 -6.10 -10.83 -3.85
CA MET A 99 -5.66 -9.53 -4.37
C MET A 99 -6.25 -9.32 -5.77
N ALA A 100 -6.79 -8.14 -6.01
CA ALA A 100 -7.47 -7.79 -7.25
C ALA A 100 -7.19 -6.33 -7.62
N ALA A 101 -6.84 -6.10 -8.88
CA ALA A 101 -6.76 -4.76 -9.46
C ALA A 101 -7.81 -4.61 -10.57
N GLY A 102 -8.50 -3.47 -10.61
CA GLY A 102 -9.56 -3.22 -11.57
C GLY A 102 -9.76 -1.74 -11.84
N MET A 103 -10.29 -1.40 -13.03
CA MET A 103 -10.77 -0.05 -13.37
C MET A 103 -12.17 0.18 -12.82
N VAL A 104 -12.83 -0.88 -12.39
CA VAL A 104 -14.16 -0.84 -11.78
C VAL A 104 -14.03 -0.81 -10.27
N ASP A 105 -15.06 -0.33 -9.58
CA ASP A 105 -15.10 -0.24 -8.13
C ASP A 105 -15.03 -1.64 -7.48
N CYS A 106 -13.81 -2.07 -7.13
CA CYS A 106 -13.54 -3.30 -6.39
C CYS A 106 -14.34 -3.35 -5.08
N ARG A 107 -14.63 -2.19 -4.48
CA ARG A 107 -15.42 -2.09 -3.26
C ARG A 107 -16.87 -2.46 -3.51
N SER A 108 -17.46 -1.99 -4.62
CA SER A 108 -18.81 -2.41 -5.03
C SER A 108 -18.90 -3.92 -5.30
N GLN A 109 -17.88 -4.53 -5.93
CA GLN A 109 -17.86 -6.00 -6.10
C GLN A 109 -17.84 -6.73 -4.76
N PHE A 110 -16.97 -6.27 -3.84
CA PHE A 110 -16.85 -6.81 -2.51
C PHE A 110 -18.15 -6.68 -1.71
N ILE A 111 -18.79 -5.51 -1.71
CA ILE A 111 -20.07 -5.29 -1.01
C ILE A 111 -21.16 -6.24 -1.53
N ASN A 112 -21.22 -6.44 -2.84
CA ASN A 112 -22.29 -7.23 -3.46
C ASN A 112 -22.08 -8.74 -3.39
N SER A 113 -20.84 -9.22 -3.31
CA SER A 113 -20.54 -10.65 -3.47
C SER A 113 -19.48 -11.22 -2.52
N GLY A 114 -18.78 -10.39 -1.76
CA GLY A 114 -17.62 -10.81 -0.94
C GLY A 114 -16.40 -11.23 -1.76
N VAL A 115 -16.49 -11.19 -3.10
CA VAL A 115 -15.44 -11.62 -4.03
C VAL A 115 -15.01 -10.42 -4.87
N VAL A 116 -13.69 -10.29 -5.06
CA VAL A 116 -13.09 -9.31 -5.95
C VAL A 116 -12.45 -10.04 -7.13
N THR A 117 -13.05 -9.94 -8.31
CA THR A 117 -12.55 -10.58 -9.54
C THR A 117 -11.77 -9.55 -10.35
N GLY A 118 -10.66 -9.05 -9.82
CA GLY A 118 -9.81 -8.08 -10.51
C GLY A 118 -8.83 -8.77 -11.44
N THR A 119 -9.21 -9.02 -12.69
CA THR A 119 -8.35 -9.79 -13.62
C THR A 119 -8.33 -9.32 -15.08
N SER A 120 -8.96 -8.20 -15.43
CA SER A 120 -9.01 -7.77 -16.84
C SER A 120 -7.98 -6.71 -17.24
N ILE A 121 -7.25 -6.11 -16.29
CA ILE A 121 -6.34 -5.00 -16.58
C ILE A 121 -4.91 -5.33 -16.18
N ARG A 122 -3.96 -4.89 -17.01
CA ARG A 122 -2.53 -5.02 -16.77
C ARG A 122 -1.88 -3.66 -16.97
N PRO A 123 -1.03 -3.19 -16.04
CA PRO A 123 -0.31 -1.94 -16.20
C PRO A 123 0.68 -2.02 -17.39
N PRO A 124 1.03 -0.89 -18.03
CA PRO A 124 0.59 0.47 -17.71
C PRO A 124 -0.90 0.70 -17.95
N ILE A 125 -1.51 1.48 -17.06
CA ILE A 125 -2.88 1.97 -17.23
C ILE A 125 -2.84 3.49 -17.08
N LYS A 126 -3.48 4.16 -18.04
CA LYS A 126 -3.70 5.59 -17.96
C LYS A 126 -4.65 5.88 -16.83
N MET A 127 -4.29 6.86 -16.01
CA MET A 127 -5.21 7.44 -15.03
C MET A 127 -6.43 8.05 -15.75
N GLY A 128 -7.55 8.17 -15.04
CA GLY A 128 -8.80 8.65 -15.59
C GLY A 128 -10.01 8.03 -14.92
N ASP A 129 -11.21 8.44 -15.33
CA ASP A 129 -12.47 7.90 -14.83
C ASP A 129 -12.95 6.73 -15.70
N PRO A 130 -13.13 5.52 -15.14
CA PRO A 130 -12.98 5.16 -13.74
C PRO A 130 -11.53 4.86 -13.33
N TRP A 131 -11.21 5.19 -12.09
CA TRP A 131 -9.85 5.14 -11.56
C TRP A 131 -9.43 3.69 -11.27
N PRO A 132 -8.18 3.30 -11.53
CA PRO A 132 -7.69 1.98 -11.15
C PRO A 132 -7.67 1.86 -9.61
N VAL A 133 -8.19 0.74 -9.10
CA VAL A 133 -8.22 0.40 -7.67
C VAL A 133 -7.50 -0.92 -7.47
N LEU A 134 -6.63 -0.97 -6.46
CA LEU A 134 -5.86 -2.15 -6.06
C LEU A 134 -6.36 -2.56 -4.67
N SER A 135 -6.91 -3.76 -4.59
CA SER A 135 -7.63 -4.23 -3.40
C SER A 135 -7.06 -5.53 -2.85
N ILE A 136 -7.10 -5.64 -1.53
CA ILE A 136 -6.73 -6.83 -0.76
C ILE A 136 -7.94 -7.23 0.08
N VAL A 137 -8.30 -8.51 0.01
CA VAL A 137 -9.31 -9.14 0.86
C VAL A 137 -8.65 -10.17 1.75
N LYS A 138 -8.91 -10.11 3.06
CA LYS A 138 -8.61 -11.17 4.03
C LYS A 138 -9.89 -11.91 4.38
N ASN A 139 -9.97 -13.18 3.99
CA ASN A 139 -11.10 -14.05 4.27
C ASN A 139 -10.85 -14.88 5.53
N LEU A 140 -11.46 -14.49 6.65
CA LEU A 140 -11.30 -15.18 7.93
C LEU A 140 -12.14 -16.45 8.01
N GLY A 141 -13.08 -16.66 7.07
CA GLY A 141 -14.00 -17.77 7.07
C GLY A 141 -15.01 -17.70 8.23
N ASN A 142 -15.46 -18.86 8.70
CA ASN A 142 -16.36 -18.96 9.85
C ASN A 142 -15.55 -18.81 11.14
N VAL A 143 -15.76 -17.70 11.86
CA VAL A 143 -15.06 -17.37 13.11
C VAL A 143 -16.04 -17.09 14.23
N SER A 144 -15.62 -17.33 15.46
CA SER A 144 -16.35 -17.02 16.70
C SER A 144 -15.34 -16.66 17.79
N GLY A 145 -15.78 -16.07 18.91
CA GLY A 145 -14.89 -15.65 19.98
C GLY A 145 -14.06 -14.42 19.61
N THR A 146 -12.73 -14.50 19.68
CA THR A 146 -11.86 -13.35 19.36
C THR A 146 -10.79 -13.71 18.33
N VAL A 147 -10.62 -12.81 17.35
CA VAL A 147 -9.61 -12.91 16.29
C VAL A 147 -8.61 -11.77 16.44
N PHE A 148 -7.33 -12.12 16.52
CA PHE A 148 -6.22 -11.19 16.77
C PHE A 148 -5.00 -11.47 15.88
N PRO A 149 -4.26 -10.42 15.48
CA PRO A 149 -4.75 -9.26 14.76
C PRO A 149 -4.71 -9.51 13.25
N VAL A 150 -5.67 -8.96 12.51
CA VAL A 150 -5.52 -8.79 11.06
C VAL A 150 -4.76 -7.49 10.81
N VAL A 151 -3.70 -7.55 10.02
CA VAL A 151 -2.77 -6.43 9.83
C VAL A 151 -2.63 -6.08 8.37
N PHE A 152 -2.91 -4.82 8.05
CA PHE A 152 -2.54 -4.18 6.80
C PHE A 152 -1.43 -3.16 7.04
N ALA A 153 -0.61 -2.93 6.04
CA ALA A 153 0.35 -1.84 6.00
C ALA A 153 0.13 -1.00 4.75
N ASN A 154 0.16 0.31 4.91
CA ASN A 154 0.11 1.28 3.82
C ASN A 154 1.27 2.25 3.96
N GLY A 155 1.98 2.53 2.89
CA GLY A 155 3.12 3.44 2.93
C GLY A 155 3.42 4.04 1.57
N ALA A 156 4.11 5.16 1.57
CA ALA A 156 4.52 5.86 0.36
C ALA A 156 5.90 6.44 0.58
N TYR A 157 6.83 6.15 -0.32
CA TYR A 157 8.19 6.65 -0.21
C TYR A 157 8.73 7.09 -1.55
N ARG A 158 9.76 7.93 -1.49
CA ARG A 158 10.55 8.35 -2.64
C ARG A 158 12.02 8.31 -2.28
N ASN A 159 12.86 7.86 -3.21
CA ASN A 159 14.30 7.81 -3.01
C ASN A 159 15.00 8.22 -4.32
N PRO A 160 15.79 9.31 -4.32
CA PRO A 160 16.10 10.20 -3.19
C PRO A 160 14.94 11.09 -2.76
N SER A 161 15.02 11.62 -1.54
CA SER A 161 13.98 12.51 -0.97
C SER A 161 14.34 14.00 -1.10
N ILE A 162 15.62 14.35 -1.16
CA ILE A 162 16.10 15.74 -1.19
C ILE A 162 17.25 15.87 -2.19
N ALA A 163 17.26 16.96 -2.96
CA ALA A 163 18.47 17.45 -3.62
C ALA A 163 19.00 18.69 -2.89
N SER A 164 20.30 18.70 -2.60
CA SER A 164 20.98 19.83 -1.96
C SER A 164 22.18 20.26 -2.79
N ILE A 165 22.59 21.52 -2.66
CA ILE A 165 23.81 22.04 -3.30
C ILE A 165 24.88 22.14 -2.21
N ALA A 166 25.96 21.37 -2.36
CA ALA A 166 27.08 21.42 -1.44
C ALA A 166 27.79 22.79 -1.53
N PRO A 167 28.56 23.21 -0.51
CA PRO A 167 29.37 24.44 -0.57
C PRO A 167 30.32 24.52 -1.78
N THR A 168 30.65 23.36 -2.37
CA THR A 168 31.47 23.24 -3.59
C THR A 168 30.71 23.50 -4.89
N GLY A 169 29.40 23.81 -4.82
CA GLY A 169 28.52 24.00 -5.98
C GLY A 169 28.01 22.70 -6.61
N LYS A 170 28.40 21.52 -6.10
CA LYS A 170 27.93 20.23 -6.60
C LYS A 170 26.56 19.87 -6.02
N THR A 171 25.65 19.42 -6.87
CA THR A 171 24.37 18.83 -6.44
C THR A 171 24.60 17.47 -5.81
N GLN A 172 23.99 17.24 -4.66
CA GLN A 172 23.96 15.97 -3.95
C GLN A 172 22.51 15.51 -3.77
N GLN A 173 22.25 14.25 -4.12
CA GLN A 173 20.99 13.55 -3.86
C GLN A 173 21.07 12.87 -2.49
N LEU A 174 20.06 13.07 -1.64
CA LEU A 174 19.99 12.54 -0.29
C LEU A 174 18.81 11.57 -0.16
N SER A 175 19.13 10.35 0.27
CA SER A 175 18.16 9.29 0.53
C SER A 175 17.47 9.47 1.89
N PRO A 176 16.24 8.94 2.06
CA PRO A 176 15.58 8.94 3.35
C PRO A 176 16.33 8.06 4.34
N LEU A 177 16.25 8.38 5.64
CA LEU A 177 17.04 7.71 6.68
C LEU A 177 16.78 6.20 6.77
N PHE A 178 15.54 5.75 6.54
CA PHE A 178 15.19 4.33 6.59
C PHE A 178 15.98 3.51 5.54
N ALA A 179 16.32 4.14 4.40
CA ALA A 179 17.05 3.50 3.31
C ALA A 179 18.51 3.18 3.66
N ALA A 180 19.04 3.71 4.78
CA ALA A 180 20.36 3.34 5.27
C ALA A 180 20.46 1.85 5.70
N LYS A 181 19.32 1.19 5.94
CA LYS A 181 19.24 -0.25 6.25
C LYS A 181 18.24 -1.02 5.39
N HIS A 182 17.37 -0.31 4.67
CA HIS A 182 16.27 -0.87 3.88
C HIS A 182 16.25 -0.20 2.51
N ASP A 183 17.23 -0.56 1.69
CA ASP A 183 17.45 -0.07 0.32
C ASP A 183 16.40 -0.57 -0.68
N THR A 184 15.69 -1.64 -0.32
CA THR A 184 14.50 -2.17 -0.99
C THR A 184 13.43 -2.54 0.06
N ILE A 185 12.15 -2.41 -0.31
CA ILE A 185 11.00 -2.86 0.50
C ILE A 185 10.49 -4.17 -0.05
#